data_AF-A0A960CLM9-F1
#
_entry.id   AF-A0A960CLM9-F1
#
_cell.length_a   1.000
_cell.length_b   1.000
_cell.length_c   1.000
_cell.angle_alpha   90.00
_cell.angle_beta   90.00
_cell.angle_gamma   90.00
#
_symmetry.space_group_name_H-M   'P 1'
#
loop_
_entity.id
_entity.type
_entity.pdbx_description
1 polymer ?
#
loop_
_entity_poly.entity_id
_entity_poly.type
_entity_poly.pdbx_seq_one_letter_code
_entity_poly.pdbx_strand_id
1 'polypeptide(L)' 'MALGRAYSVAVRGLDGEIVEIEAHITSGLPGFHLVGLPDTALQESRDRVRAAITNCANSWPMS' A
#
# COMPACT_ATOMS: atom_id res chain seq x y z
N MET A 1 -3.54 -14.66 9.39
CA MET A 1 -2.36 -13.85 9.76
C MET A 1 -1.34 -14.00 8.64
N ALA A 2 -1.48 -13.19 7.58
CA ALA A 2 -0.62 -13.24 6.41
C ALA A 2 0.04 -11.87 6.24
N LEU A 3 1.35 -11.87 5.98
CA LEU A 3 2.12 -10.69 5.60
C LEU A 3 2.26 -10.74 4.08
N GLY A 4 1.66 -9.79 3.39
CA GLY A 4 1.91 -9.54 1.97
C GLY A 4 3.22 -8.79 1.81
N ARG A 5 3.99 -9.15 0.78
CA ARG A 5 5.29 -8.53 0.52
C ARG A 5 5.46 -8.25 -0.97
N ALA A 6 5.98 -7.08 -1.28
CA ALA A 6 6.27 -6.65 -2.64
C ALA A 6 7.57 -5.83 -2.66
N TYR A 7 8.18 -5.73 -3.84
CA TYR A 7 9.34 -4.87 -4.07
C TYR A 7 8.97 -3.78 -5.06
N SER A 8 9.51 -2.60 -4.82
CA SER A 8 9.45 -1.44 -5.70
C SER A 8 10.85 -0.81 -5.81
N VAL A 9 10.97 0.24 -6.61
CA VAL A 9 12.18 1.05 -6.72
C VAL A 9 11.81 2.51 -6.53
N ALA A 10 12.55 3.20 -5.67
CA ALA A 10 12.51 4.65 -5.53
C ALA A 10 13.74 5.27 -6.19
N VAL A 11 13.59 6.49 -6.70
CA VAL A 11 14.71 7.23 -7.30
C VAL A 11 15.30 8.17 -6.25
N ARG A 12 16.62 8.09 -6.06
CA ARG A 12 17.38 9.00 -5.21
C ARG A 12 18.47 9.67 -6.04
N GLY A 13 18.17 10.87 -6.55
CA GLY A 13 19.05 11.54 -7.50
C GLY A 13 19.07 10.81 -8.84
N LEU A 14 20.20 10.17 -9.17
CA LEU A 14 20.37 9.36 -10.37
C LEU A 14 20.34 7.84 -10.09
N ASP A 15 20.32 7.46 -8.81
CA ASP A 15 20.36 6.07 -8.39
C ASP A 15 18.96 5.54 -8.09
N GLY A 16 18.77 4.24 -8.31
CA GLY A 16 17.58 3.50 -7.92
C GLY A 16 17.82 2.75 -6.61
N GLU A 17 16.94 2.95 -5.64
CA GLU A 17 16.96 2.27 -4.35
C GLU A 17 15.81 1.27 -4.29
N ILE A 18 16.10 0.02 -3.92
CA ILE A 18 15.05 -1.00 -3.75
C ILE A 18 14.23 -0.66 -2.50
N VAL A 19 12.92 -0.68 -2.63
CA VAL A 19 11.97 -0.48 -1.54
C VAL A 19 11.20 -1.77 -1.33
N GLU A 20 11.36 -2.37 -0.14
CA GLU A 20 10.53 -3.49 0.31
C GLU A 20 9.25 -2.93 0.92
N ILE A 21 8.10 -3.44 0.46
CA ILE A 21 6.77 -3.03 0.89
C ILE A 21 6.13 -4.22 1.58
N GLU A 22 5.64 -3.99 2.79
CA GLU A 22 4.94 -4.98 3.58
C GLU A 22 3.50 -4.53 3.83
N ALA A 23 2.57 -5.48 3.77
CA ALA A 23 1.16 -5.23 4.04
C ALA A 23 0.62 -6.33 4.96
N HIS A 24 -0.12 -5.91 5.98
CA HIS A 24 -0.77 -6.83 6.90
C HIS A 24 -2.24 -6.44 7.09
N ILE A 25 -3.10 -7.45 7.24
CA ILE A 25 -4.52 -7.30 7.54
C ILE A 25 -4.75 -7.89 8.93
N THR A 26 -5.32 -7.08 9.83
CA THR A 26 -5.62 -7.44 11.21
C THR A 26 -7.10 -7.24 11.49
N SER A 27 -7.67 -8.07 12.36
CA SER A 27 -9.06 -7.92 12.81
C SER A 27 -9.25 -6.63 13.60
N GLY A 28 -10.17 -5.75 13.18
CA GLY A 28 -10.47 -4.55 13.95
C GLY A 28 -11.42 -3.58 13.27
N LEU A 29 -11.33 -2.30 13.65
CA LEU A 29 -12.05 -1.25 12.94
C LEU A 29 -11.48 -1.11 11.53
N PRO A 30 -12.33 -1.04 10.49
CA PRO A 30 -11.88 -0.85 9.12
C PRO A 30 -11.02 0.41 8.98
N GLY A 31 -9.78 0.23 8.54
CA GLY A 31 -8.81 1.30 8.38
C GLY A 31 -7.73 0.95 7.37
N PHE A 32 -7.12 1.97 6.78
CA PHE A 32 -5.91 1.83 5.98
C PHE A 32 -4.87 2.78 6.54
N HIS A 33 -3.76 2.23 7.01
CA HIS A 33 -2.68 2.99 7.61
C HIS A 33 -1.42 2.83 6.78
N LEU A 34 -0.87 3.95 6.32
CA LEU A 34 0.41 3.99 5.63
C LEU A 34 1.45 4.61 6.55
N VAL A 35 2.51 3.86 6.85
CA VAL A 35 3.59 4.23 7.76
C VAL A 35 4.93 4.19 7.03
N GLY A 36 6.01 4.64 7.69
CA GLY A 36 7.34 4.73 7.06
C GLY A 36 7.64 6.08 6.41
N LEU A 37 7.07 7.17 6.95
CA LEU A 37 7.23 8.55 6.45
C LEU A 37 6.77 8.74 4.99
N PRO A 38 5.54 8.30 4.63
CA PRO A 38 5.01 8.51 3.29
C PRO A 38 4.81 10.00 2.99
N ASP A 39 5.06 10.39 1.75
CA ASP A 39 4.73 11.71 1.22
C ASP A 39 3.25 11.82 0.81
N THR A 40 2.85 13.00 0.33
CA THR A 40 1.48 13.26 -0.12
C THR A 40 1.05 12.35 -1.27
N ALA A 41 1.94 12.06 -2.23
CA ALA A 41 1.60 11.25 -3.40
C ALA A 41 1.28 9.78 -3.03
N LEU A 42 2.00 9.27 -2.02
CA LEU A 42 1.75 7.96 -1.39
C LEU A 42 0.48 7.98 -0.54
N GLN A 43 0.18 9.06 0.18
CA GLN A 43 -1.09 9.17 0.91
C GLN A 43 -2.32 9.13 -0.02
N GLU A 44 -2.24 9.82 -1.16
CA GLU A 44 -3.29 9.80 -2.19
C GLU A 44 -3.38 8.45 -2.92
N SER A 45 -2.31 7.65 -2.91
CA SER A 45 -2.31 6.35 -3.58
C SER A 45 -3.30 5.36 -2.97
N ARG A 46 -3.63 5.51 -1.68
CA ARG A 46 -4.65 4.71 -0.99
C ARG A 46 -5.96 4.73 -1.75
N ASP A 47 -6.43 5.91 -2.15
CA ASP A 47 -7.73 6.06 -2.80
C ASP A 47 -7.68 5.49 -4.22
N ARG A 48 -6.53 5.59 -4.90
CA ARG A 48 -6.28 4.91 -6.20
C ARG A 48 -6.32 3.38 -6.06
N VAL A 49 -5.69 2.82 -5.02
CA VAL A 49 -5.70 1.37 -4.76
C VAL A 49 -7.12 0.88 -4.50
N ARG A 50 -7.89 1.61 -3.69
CA ARG A 50 -9.30 1.28 -3.45
C ARG A 50 -10.12 1.31 -4.73
N ALA A 51 -9.97 2.34 -5.56
CA ALA A 51 -10.64 2.43 -6.84
C ALA A 51 -10.26 1.27 -7.78
N ALA A 52 -8.97 0.92 -7.86
CA ALA A 52 -8.49 -0.20 -8.68
C ALA A 52 -9.09 -1.54 -8.25
N ILE A 53 -9.12 -1.84 -6.95
CA ILE A 53 -9.70 -3.09 -6.42
C ILE A 53 -11.18 -3.21 -6.82
N THR A 54 -11.96 -2.16 -6.60
CA THR A 54 -13.39 -2.13 -6.94
C THR A 54 -13.61 -2.29 -8.45
N ASN A 55 -12.80 -1.62 -9.29
CA ASN A 55 -12.91 -1.69 -10.75
C ASN A 55 -12.46 -3.05 -11.32
N CYS A 56 -11.62 -3.80 -10.60
CA CYS A 56 -11.23 -5.15 -10.96
C CYS A 56 -12.18 -6.23 -10.41
N ALA A 57 -13.39 -5.85 -9.97
CA ALA A 57 -14.40 -6.75 -9.38
C ALA A 57 -13.91 -7.54 -8.16
N ASN A 58 -12.88 -7.03 -7.46
CA ASN A 58 -12.39 -7.61 -6.22
C ASN A 58 -13.04 -6.91 -5.01
N SER A 59 -13.15 -7.64 -3.90
CA SER A 59 -13.67 -7.09 -2.64
C SER A 59 -12.54 -6.47 -1.82
N TRP A 60 -12.79 -5.27 -1.28
CA TRP A 60 -11.89 -4.65 -0.31
C TRP A 60 -11.87 -5.47 0.99
N PRO A 61 -10.71 -5.73 1.60
CA PRO A 61 -10.63 -6.45 2.87
C PRO A 61 -11.29 -5.63 3.99
N MET A 62 -12.31 -6.19 4.64
CA MET A 62 -13.10 -5.53 5.70
C MET A 62 -12.76 -6.00 7.13
N SER A 63 -11.84 -6.96 7.28
CA SER A 63 -11.50 -7.58 8.56
C SER A 63 -10.33 -6.90 9.22
#